data_AF-A0A7R6YZF1-F1
#
_entry.id   AF-A0A7R6YZF1-F1
#
_cell.length_a   1.000
_cell.length_b   1.000
_cell.length_c   1.000
_cell.angle_alpha   90.00
_cell.angle_beta   90.00
_cell.angle_gamma   90.00
#
_symmetry.space_group_name_H-M   'P 1'
#
loop_
_entity.id
_entity.type
_entity.pdbx_description
1 polymer ?
#
loop_
_entity_poly.entity_id
_entity_poly.type
_entity_poly.pdbx_seq_one_letter_code
_entity_poly.pdbx_strand_id
1 'polypeptide(L)' 'MERYLEDHQKRRLTERVDIMTAIDILKSQGYDHDELIAELTKVFFVDLDAFNEVVVAA' A
#
# COMPACT_ATOMS: atom_id res chain seq x y z
N MET A 1 18.11 11.52 -16.45
CA MET A 1 17.92 10.07 -16.19
C MET A 1 17.76 9.93 -14.69
N GLU A 2 16.55 10.19 -14.20
CA GLU A 2 16.29 10.51 -12.80
C GLU A 2 15.90 9.26 -12.00
N ARG A 3 16.60 9.09 -10.86
CA ARG A 3 16.14 8.41 -9.63
C ARG A 3 15.86 6.90 -9.72
N TYR A 4 16.94 6.11 -9.88
CA TYR A 4 16.95 4.65 -9.62
C TYR A 4 17.68 4.31 -8.30
N LEU A 5 17.58 5.16 -7.27
CA LEU A 5 18.37 5.01 -6.03
C LEU A 5 17.55 4.71 -4.76
N GLU A 6 16.23 4.51 -4.85
CA GLU A 6 15.39 4.38 -3.64
C GLU A 6 14.78 2.97 -3.44
N ASP A 7 15.14 1.98 -4.27
CA ASP A 7 14.49 0.67 -4.26
C ASP A 7 14.91 -0.29 -3.13
N HIS A 8 16.01 -0.03 -2.41
CA HIS A 8 16.50 -0.98 -1.41
C HIS A 8 16.02 -0.73 0.03
N GLN A 9 15.16 0.29 0.24
CA GLN A 9 14.64 0.66 1.56
C GLN A 9 13.13 0.96 1.61
N LYS A 10 12.36 0.67 0.55
CA LYS A 10 10.90 0.76 0.64
C LYS A 10 10.44 -0.17 1.76
N ARG A 11 9.77 0.40 2.77
CA ARG A 11 9.17 -0.37 3.86
C ARG A 11 8.24 -1.40 3.22
N ARG A 12 8.37 -2.65 3.64
CA ARG A 12 7.47 -3.71 3.18
C ARG A 12 6.18 -3.61 3.96
N LEU A 13 5.06 -3.45 3.26
CA LEU A 13 3.73 -3.51 3.84
C LEU A 13 3.21 -4.93 3.63
N THR A 14 3.63 -5.83 4.53
CA THR A 14 3.30 -7.27 4.48
C THR A 14 2.37 -7.69 5.60
N GLU A 15 2.28 -6.90 6.67
CA GLU A 15 1.41 -7.20 7.81
C GLU A 15 0.02 -6.65 7.57
N ARG A 16 -1.02 -7.46 7.80
CA ARG A 16 -2.41 -7.06 7.59
C ARG A 16 -2.79 -5.81 8.38
N VAL A 17 -2.27 -5.67 9.61
CA VAL A 17 -2.56 -4.51 10.47
C VAL A 17 -1.97 -3.22 9.91
N ASP A 18 -0.76 -3.26 9.36
CA ASP A 18 -0.14 -2.10 8.69
C ASP A 18 -0.86 -1.77 7.39
N ILE A 19 -1.23 -2.79 6.61
CA ILE A 19 -2.01 -2.63 5.38
C ILE A 19 -3.37 -1.99 5.68
N MET A 20 -4.11 -2.50 6.67
CA MET A 20 -5.38 -1.92 7.12
C MET A 20 -5.22 -0.48 7.56
N THR A 21 -4.18 -0.18 8.35
CA THR A 21 -3.92 1.18 8.83
C THR A 21 -3.63 2.13 7.66
N ALA A 22 -2.81 1.70 6.70
CA ALA A 22 -2.48 2.51 5.55
C ALA A 22 -3.70 2.73 4.63
N ILE A 23 -4.53 1.71 4.45
CA ILE A 23 -5.82 1.79 3.75
C ILE A 23 -6.75 2.78 4.45
N ASP A 24 -6.90 2.70 5.77
CA ASP A 24 -7.78 3.58 6.55
C ASP A 24 -7.36 5.05 6.42
N ILE A 25 -6.05 5.32 6.51
CA ILE A 25 -5.48 6.67 6.33
C ILE A 25 -5.80 7.20 4.92
N LEU A 26 -5.58 6.40 3.88
CA LEU A 26 -5.82 6.82 2.50
C LEU A 26 -7.32 6.95 2.20
N LYS A 27 -8.17 6.05 2.69
CA LYS A 27 -9.63 6.19 2.60
C LYS A 27 -10.12 7.46 3.31
N SER A 28 -9.54 7.79 4.46
CA SER A 28 -9.84 9.04 5.17
C SER A 28 -9.41 10.29 4.39
N GLN A 29 -8.47 10.17 3.44
CA GLN A 29 -8.11 11.25 2.51
C GLN A 29 -9.02 11.30 1.27
N GLY A 30 -9.91 10.32 1.09
CA GLY A 30 -10.87 10.25 -0.01
C GLY A 30 -10.39 9.40 -1.19
N TYR A 31 -9.33 8.61 -1.04
CA TYR A 31 -8.88 7.70 -2.10
C TYR A 31 -9.79 6.48 -2.22
N ASP A 32 -10.09 6.10 -3.46
CA ASP A 32 -10.90 4.93 -3.76
C ASP A 32 -10.07 3.64 -3.81
N HIS A 33 -10.73 2.49 -3.75
CA HIS A 33 -10.06 1.20 -3.56
C HIS A 33 -9.00 0.89 -4.62
N ASP A 34 -9.30 1.26 -5.86
CA ASP A 34 -8.43 1.10 -7.02
C ASP A 34 -7.20 2.03 -6.96
N GLU A 35 -7.36 3.20 -6.33
CA GLU A 35 -6.29 4.20 -6.17
C GLU A 35 -5.38 3.89 -4.98
N LEU A 36 -5.91 3.23 -3.94
CA LEU A 36 -5.14 2.82 -2.75
C LEU A 36 -3.89 2.04 -3.13
N ILE A 37 -4.04 1.02 -3.99
CA ILE A 37 -2.90 0.18 -4.35
C ILE A 37 -1.87 0.94 -5.19
N ALA A 38 -2.31 1.86 -6.05
CA ALA A 38 -1.43 2.70 -6.84
C ALA A 38 -0.62 3.65 -5.95
N GLU A 39 -1.24 4.25 -4.92
CA GLU A 39 -0.54 5.12 -3.98
C GLU A 39 0.41 4.33 -3.06
N LEU A 40 -0.04 3.18 -2.54
CA LEU A 40 0.77 2.36 -1.65
C LEU A 40 2.01 1.80 -2.37
N THR A 41 1.88 1.34 -3.62
CA THR A 41 3.00 0.76 -4.38
C THR A 41 4.04 1.79 -4.84
N LYS A 42 3.67 3.08 -4.90
CA LYS A 42 4.63 4.18 -5.13
C LYS A 42 5.63 4.28 -3.98
N VAL A 43 5.15 4.18 -2.74
CA VAL A 43 5.94 4.44 -1.52
C VAL A 43 6.47 3.17 -0.86
N PHE A 44 5.68 2.10 -0.87
CA PHE A 44 5.94 0.85 -0.16
C PHE A 44 5.99 -0.34 -1.12
N PHE A 45 6.66 -1.40 -0.69
CA PHE A 45 6.53 -2.69 -1.35
C PHE A 45 5.36 -3.42 -0.70
N VAL A 46 4.21 -3.40 -1.38
CA VAL A 46 2.95 -3.96 -0.87
C VAL A 46 2.83 -5.41 -1.30
N ASP A 47 2.49 -6.28 -0.35
CA ASP A 47 2.08 -7.63 -0.69
C ASP A 47 0.65 -7.63 -1.22
N LEU A 48 0.47 -7.93 -2.51
CA LEU A 48 -0.84 -7.92 -3.17
C LEU A 48 -1.77 -9.00 -2.64
N ASP A 49 -1.22 -10.12 -2.17
CA ASP A 49 -2.03 -11.22 -1.61
C ASP A 49 -2.63 -10.78 -0.28
N ALA A 50 -1.80 -10.26 0.62
CA ALA A 50 -2.22 -9.70 1.91
C ALA A 50 -3.14 -8.48 1.74
N PHE A 51 -2.86 -7.61 0.76
CA PHE A 51 -3.75 -6.50 0.43
C PHE A 51 -5.12 -7.01 -0.03
N ASN A 52 -5.18 -7.88 -1.04
CA ASN A 52 -6.45 -8.41 -1.52
C ASN A 52 -7.20 -9.16 -0.42
N GLU A 53 -6.51 -9.89 0.45
CA GLU A 53 -7.13 -10.57 1.58
C GLU A 53 -7.79 -9.58 2.56
N VAL A 54 -7.10 -8.48 2.90
CA VAL A 54 -7.65 -7.40 3.73
C VAL A 54 -8.84 -6.71 3.06
N VAL A 55 -8.73 -6.45 1.76
CA VAL A 55 -9.74 -5.75 0.96
C VAL A 55 -11.00 -6.59 0.76
N VAL A 56 -10.85 -7.88 0.49
CA VAL A 56 -11.95 -8.83 0.30
C VAL A 56 -12.62 -9.16 1.64
N ALA A 57 -11.90 -9.10 2.75
CA ALA A 57 -12.43 -9.37 4.08
C ALA A 57 -13.12 -8.16 4.76
N ALA A 58 -12.98 -6.95 4.23
CA ALA A 58 -13.52 -5.69 4.79
C ALA A 58 -14.79 -5.21 4.08
#